data_AF-A0A914YHG1-F1
#
_entry.id   AF-A0A914YHG1-F1
#
_cell.length_a   1.000
_cell.length_b   1.000
_cell.length_c   1.000
_cell.angle_alpha   90.00
_cell.angle_beta   90.00
_cell.angle_gamma   90.00
#
_symmetry.space_group_name_H-M   'P 1'
#
loop_
_entity.id
_entity.type
_entity.pdbx_description
1 polymer ?
#
loop_
_entity_poly.entity_id
_entity_poly.type
_entity_poly.pdbx_seq_one_letter_code
_entity_poly.pdbx_strand_id
1 'polypeptide(L)'
;MSIFAVIYSLIVTLGILGNTLVILSVMRHRSLQSVRNMFIVSLSCSDIVVSIVSGTITPISAFTKVWIFGGALCKLVPLIQV
;
A
#
# COMPACT_ATOMS: atom_id res chain seq x y z
N MET A 1 -9.09 20.99 -1.61
CA MET A 1 -9.10 19.88 -0.64
C MET A 1 -9.82 18.65 -1.17
N SER A 2 -11.00 18.80 -1.78
CA SER A 2 -11.79 17.66 -2.30
C SER A 2 -11.07 16.86 -3.40
N ILE A 3 -10.41 17.52 -4.35
CA ILE A 3 -9.67 16.83 -5.45
C ILE A 3 -8.54 15.96 -4.90
N PHE A 4 -7.77 16.47 -3.92
CA PHE A 4 -6.66 15.73 -3.33
C PHE A 4 -7.14 14.49 -2.58
N ALA A 5 -8.23 14.62 -1.80
CA ALA A 5 -8.86 13.50 -1.10
C ALA A 5 -9.39 12.44 -2.09
N VAL A 6 -10.04 12.87 -3.17
CA VAL A 6 -10.55 11.96 -4.22
C VAL A 6 -9.40 11.20 -4.88
N ILE A 7 -8.34 11.89 -5.31
CA ILE A 7 -7.19 11.25 -5.95
C ILE A 7 -6.50 10.25 -5.00
N TYR A 8 -6.25 10.64 -3.75
CA TYR A 8 -5.64 9.73 -2.77
C TYR A 8 -6.51 8.50 -2.48
N SER A 9 -7.82 8.71 -2.30
CA SER A 9 -8.75 7.60 -2.09
C SER A 9 -8.79 6.65 -3.30
N LEU A 10 -8.70 7.17 -4.52
CA LEU A 10 -8.66 6.38 -5.74
C LEU A 10 -7.37 5.56 -5.82
N ILE A 11 -6.21 6.16 -5.56
CA ILE A 11 -4.91 5.48 -5.58
C ILE A 11 -4.89 4.33 -4.57
N VAL A 12 -5.32 4.58 -3.33
CA VAL A 12 -5.38 3.56 -2.27
C VAL A 12 -6.32 2.44 -2.65
N THR A 13 -7.51 2.77 -3.17
CA THR A 13 -8.52 1.78 -3.55
C THR A 13 -8.02 0.90 -4.71
N LEU A 14 -7.43 1.51 -5.75
CA LEU A 14 -6.86 0.79 -6.88
C LEU A 14 -5.65 -0.06 -6.48
N GLY A 15 -4.79 0.46 -5.60
CA GLY A 15 -3.64 -0.29 -5.07
C GLY A 15 -4.07 -1.52 -4.27
N ILE A 16 -5.06 -1.39 -3.39
CA ILE A 16 -5.58 -2.52 -2.62
C ILE A 16 -6.30 -3.52 -3.52
N LEU A 17 -7.20 -3.05 -4.41
CA LEU A 17 -7.94 -3.93 -5.32
C LEU A 17 -7.00 -4.68 -6.26
N GLY A 18 -6.07 -3.99 -6.92
CA GLY A 18 -5.14 -4.59 -7.87
C GLY A 18 -4.29 -5.68 -7.23
N ASN A 19 -3.68 -5.38 -6.09
CA ASN A 19 -2.84 -6.35 -5.38
C ASN A 19 -3.65 -7.52 -4.79
N THR A 20 -4.87 -7.27 -4.31
CA THR A 20 -5.77 -8.33 -3.84
C THR A 20 -6.16 -9.27 -4.99
N LEU A 21 -6.44 -8.74 -6.18
CA LEU A 21 -6.74 -9.54 -7.36
C LEU A 21 -5.57 -10.43 -7.78
N VAL A 22 -4.33 -9.92 -7.68
CA VAL A 22 -3.12 -10.71 -7.94
C VAL A 22 -2.99 -11.88 -6.96
N ILE A 23 -3.15 -11.61 -5.66
CA ILE A 23 -3.12 -12.65 -4.61
C ILE A 23 -4.22 -13.68 -4.88
N LEU A 24 -5.45 -13.25 -5.14
CA LEU A 24 -6.57 -14.14 -5.44
C LEU A 24 -6.33 -14.97 -6.70
N SER A 25 -5.78 -14.39 -7.76
CA SER A 25 -5.50 -15.10 -9.01
C SER A 25 -4.50 -16.24 -8.80
N VAL A 26 -3.42 -15.99 -8.05
CA VAL A 26 -2.41 -17.01 -7.71
C VAL A 26 -2.95 -18.06 -6.75
N MET A 27 -3.76 -17.66 -5.77
CA MET A 27 -4.39 -18.59 -4.82
C MET A 27 -5.42 -19.49 -5.50
N ARG A 28 -6.20 -18.96 -6.44
CA ARG A 28 -7.28 -19.70 -7.13
C ARG A 28 -6.75 -20.70 -8.15
N HIS A 29 -5.66 -20.39 -8.85
CA HIS A 29 -5.11 -21.28 -9.88
C HIS A 29 -3.88 -22.03 -9.38
N ARG A 30 -4.05 -23.33 -9.08
CA ARG A 30 -2.95 -24.21 -8.64
C ARG A 30 -1.79 -24.30 -9.65
N SER A 31 -2.09 -24.17 -10.95
CA SER A 31 -1.08 -24.08 -12.02
C SER A 31 -0.17 -22.85 -11.88
N LEU A 32 -0.67 -21.77 -11.29
CA LEU A 32 0.08 -20.55 -11.02
C LEU A 32 0.85 -20.59 -9.70
N GLN A 33 0.81 -21.66 -8.90
CA GLN A 33 1.51 -21.76 -7.62
C GLN A 33 2.98 -22.19 -7.80
N SER A 34 3.75 -21.41 -8.56
CA SER A 34 5.20 -21.58 -8.73
C SER A 34 5.98 -20.68 -7.77
N VAL A 35 7.26 -21.00 -7.52
CA VAL A 35 8.18 -20.21 -6.69
C VAL A 35 8.18 -18.73 -7.12
N ARG A 36 8.19 -18.46 -8.44
CA ARG A 36 8.11 -17.10 -8.99
C ARG A 36 6.84 -16.36 -8.58
N ASN A 37 5.69 -17.04 -8.60
CA ASN A 37 4.41 -16.42 -8.31
C ASN A 37 4.18 -16.24 -6.80
N MET A 38 4.86 -17.02 -5.96
CA MET A 38 4.92 -16.73 -4.52
C MET A 38 5.67 -15.43 -4.21
N PHE A 39 6.75 -15.13 -4.95
CA PHE A 39 7.40 -13.81 -4.84
C PHE A 39 6.46 -12.67 -5.22
N ILE A 40 5.63 -12.85 -6.26
CA ILE A 40 4.62 -11.86 -6.67
C ILE A 40 3.58 -11.66 -5.56
N VAL A 41 3.11 -12.73 -4.91
CA VAL A 41 2.19 -12.62 -3.78
C VAL A 41 2.82 -11.83 -2.62
N SER A 42 4.08 -12.10 -2.28
CA SER A 42 4.80 -11.35 -1.26
C SER A 42 4.95 -9.87 -1.61
N LEU A 43 5.23 -9.55 -2.88
CA LEU A 43 5.27 -8.17 -3.37
C LEU A 43 3.90 -7.49 -3.21
N SER A 44 2.83 -8.14 -3.67
CA SER A 44 1.47 -7.62 -3.53
C SER A 44 1.03 -7.42 -2.08
N CYS A 45 1.46 -8.28 -1.15
CA CYS A 45 1.24 -8.07 0.28
C CYS A 45 1.92 -6.78 0.77
N SER A 46 3.18 -6.56 0.38
CA SER A 46 3.91 -5.33 0.72
C SER A 46 3.23 -4.09 0.13
N ASP A 47 2.78 -4.13 -1.13
CA ASP A 47 2.08 -3.02 -1.77
C ASP A 47 0.76 -2.66 -1.08
N ILE A 48 0.02 -3.64 -0.56
CA ILE A 48 -1.20 -3.39 0.25
C ILE A 48 -0.84 -2.63 1.53
N VAL A 49 0.21 -3.07 2.23
CA VAL A 49 0.69 -2.40 3.45
C VAL A 49 1.13 -0.97 3.13
N VAL A 50 1.93 -0.78 2.08
CA VAL A 50 2.39 0.54 1.62
C VAL A 50 1.20 1.44 1.26
N SER A 51 0.20 0.92 0.55
CA SER A 51 -1.00 1.67 0.15
C SER A 51 -1.80 2.15 1.36
N ILE A 52 -1.94 1.33 2.41
CA ILE A 52 -2.64 1.71 3.64
C ILE A 52 -1.85 2.75 4.44
N VAL A 53 -0.55 2.53 4.61
CA VAL A 53 0.34 3.42 5.38
C VAL A 53 0.44 4.78 4.70
N SER A 54 0.68 4.82 3.40
CA SER A 54 0.75 6.06 2.63
C SER A 54 -0.61 6.76 2.52
N GLY A 55 -1.68 5.99 2.33
CA GLY A 55 -3.05 6.50 2.26
C GLY A 55 -3.53 7.21 3.53
N THR A 56 -2.98 6.85 4.70
CA THR A 56 -3.34 7.43 5.99
C THR A 56 -2.32 8.46 6.48
N ILE A 57 -1.03 8.11 6.52
CA ILE A 57 0.01 8.95 7.15
C ILE A 57 0.42 10.12 6.26
N THR A 58 0.53 9.93 4.95
CA THR A 58 0.97 10.98 4.02
C THR A 58 0.02 12.18 3.99
N PRO A 59 -1.31 12.03 3.82
CA PRO A 59 -2.22 13.17 3.85
C PRO A 59 -2.24 13.84 5.23
N ILE A 60 -2.25 13.08 6.33
CA ILE A 60 -2.22 13.68 7.68
C ILE A 60 -0.96 14.53 7.89
N SER A 61 0.20 14.02 7.46
CA SER A 61 1.46 14.77 7.55
C SER A 61 1.49 15.97 6.61
N ALA A 62 0.91 15.86 5.41
CA ALA A 62 0.84 16.95 4.43
C ALA A 62 -0.07 18.10 4.89
N PHE A 63 -1.19 17.79 5.54
CA PHE A 63 -2.14 18.79 6.05
C PHE A 63 -1.68 19.42 7.37
N THR A 64 -1.20 18.62 8.31
CA THR A 64 -0.79 19.11 9.63
C THR A 64 0.56 19.84 9.58
N LYS A 65 1.39 19.57 8.56
CA LYS A 65 2.79 20.03 8.43
C LYS A 65 3.67 19.72 9.65
N VAL A 66 3.19 18.86 10.54
CA VAL A 66 3.82 18.46 11.80
C VAL A 66 3.67 16.94 11.91
N TRP A 67 4.75 16.28 12.31
CA TRP A 67 4.79 14.84 12.48
C TRP A 67 4.25 14.43 13.85
N ILE A 68 3.06 13.81 13.88
CA ILE A 68 2.38 13.43 15.13
C ILE A 68 2.46 11.92 15.47
N PHE A 69 2.94 11.08 14.55
CA PHE A 69 2.96 9.62 14.69
C PHE A 69 4.18 9.07 15.47
N GLY A 70 5.01 9.94 16.04
CA GLY A 70 6.20 9.58 16.82
C GLY A 70 7.45 9.20 16.00
N GLY A 71 8.61 9.12 16.65
CA GLY A 71 9.91 9.01 15.98
C GLY A 71 10.16 7.69 15.23
N ALA A 72 9.55 6.58 15.67
CA ALA A 72 9.70 5.28 15.01
C ALA A 72 9.04 5.27 13.62
N LEU A 73 7.79 5.73 13.53
CA LEU A 73 7.06 5.85 12.26
C LEU A 73 7.72 6.89 11.33
N CYS A 74 8.35 7.92 11.89
CA CYS A 74 9.07 8.94 11.11
C CYS A 74 10.22 8.35 10.28
N LYS A 75 10.87 7.28 10.76
CA LYS A 75 11.93 6.57 10.03
C LYS A 75 11.38 5.43 9.19
N LEU A 76 10.36 4.73 9.69
CA LEU A 76 9.75 3.58 9.01
C LEU A 76 9.01 3.98 7.74
N VAL A 77 8.19 5.03 7.77
CA VAL A 77 7.36 5.43 6.62
C VAL A 77 8.18 5.68 5.35
N PRO A 78 9.23 6.52 5.36
CA PRO A 78 10.06 6.69 4.17
C PRO A 78 10.84 5.42 3.78
N LEU A 79 11.15 4.53 4.73
CA LEU A 79 11.83 3.27 4.44
C LEU A 79 10.92 2.24 3.77
N ILE A 80 9.62 2.27 4.10
CA ILE A 80 8.58 1.41 3.50
C ILE A 80 8.15 1.94 2.12
N GLN A 81 8.31 3.23 1.86
CA GLN A 81 7.92 3.88 0.59
C GLN A 81 9.05 3.94 -0.47
N VAL A 82 10.21 3.33 -0.21
CA VAL A 82 11.37 3.26 -1.13
C VAL A 82 11.29 2.06 -2.05
#